data_AF-A0A1B8AU67-F1
#
_entry.id   AF-A0A1B8AU67-F1
#
_cell.length_a   1.000
_cell.length_b   1.000
_cell.length_c   1.000
_cell.angle_alpha   90.00
_cell.angle_beta   90.00
_cell.angle_gamma   90.00
#
_symmetry.space_group_name_H-M   'P 1'
#
loop_
_entity.id
_entity.type
_entity.pdbx_description
1 polymer ?
#
loop_
_entity_poly.entity_id
_entity_poly.type
_entity_poly.pdbx_seq_one_letter_code
_entity_poly.pdbx_strand_id
1 'polypeptide(L)'
;MGSLHAECDFEALLEEMKATRESRLSIEHLQNPSAFDDKNIDIPNMSLFKFITFDGVEAYQPCSWNLNSLSESLCPIETGDPVFSEARNWSCTEQARRNLPKEARWILATIYNFACVMLGHDRGEDSHWDMRPWLAHLYNVADRLFLKYDISATAPDPDWFSRPLGPPECPEPLLTQGTVVPLAD
;
A
#
# COMPACT_ATOMS: atom_id res chain seq x y z
N MET A 1 -7.62 32.67 3.48
CA MET A 1 -7.55 32.71 4.96
C MET A 1 -7.79 31.29 5.53
N GLY A 2 -7.03 30.28 5.07
CA GLY A 2 -7.32 28.85 5.34
C GLY A 2 -6.10 27.96 5.61
N SER A 3 -4.90 28.53 5.75
CA SER A 3 -3.65 27.75 5.87
C SER A 3 -3.37 27.27 7.31
N LEU A 4 -3.67 28.11 8.31
CA LEU A 4 -3.29 27.85 9.70
C LEU A 4 -4.16 26.79 10.41
N HIS A 5 -5.39 26.59 9.95
CA HIS A 5 -6.27 25.58 10.54
C HIS A 5 -5.94 24.17 10.01
N ALA A 6 -5.38 24.09 8.80
CA ALA A 6 -5.04 22.83 8.15
C ALA A 6 -3.77 22.16 8.72
N GLU A 7 -2.80 22.93 9.22
CA GLU A 7 -1.58 22.40 9.84
C GLU A 7 -1.85 21.83 11.24
N CYS A 8 -2.71 22.47 12.03
CA CYS A 8 -3.05 22.02 13.39
C CYS A 8 -3.75 20.65 13.43
N ASP A 9 -4.66 20.39 12.49
CA ASP A 9 -5.40 19.11 12.44
C ASP A 9 -4.50 17.94 11.95
N PHE A 10 -3.45 18.28 11.21
CA PHE A 10 -2.49 17.32 10.69
C PHE A 10 -1.44 16.91 11.71
N GLU A 11 -0.85 17.88 12.41
CA GLU A 11 0.09 17.61 13.51
C GLU A 11 -0.61 16.81 14.63
N ALA A 12 -1.88 17.10 14.93
CA ALA A 12 -2.66 16.30 15.87
C ALA A 12 -2.81 14.83 15.43
N LEU A 13 -3.04 14.62 14.14
CA LEU A 13 -3.18 13.28 13.55
C LEU A 13 -1.84 12.53 13.49
N LEU A 14 -0.75 13.24 13.20
CA LEU A 14 0.60 12.71 13.27
C LEU A 14 0.98 12.31 14.71
N GLU A 15 0.60 13.12 15.69
CA GLU A 15 0.78 12.81 17.11
C GLU A 15 -0.12 11.65 17.58
N GLU A 16 -1.34 11.51 17.04
CA GLU A 16 -2.22 10.35 17.29
C GLU A 16 -1.59 9.05 16.76
N MET A 17 -1.06 9.07 15.54
CA MET A 17 -0.33 7.95 14.96
C MET A 17 0.95 7.61 15.74
N LYS A 18 1.70 8.63 16.19
CA LYS A 18 2.87 8.46 17.06
C LYS A 18 2.52 8.06 18.51
N ALA A 19 1.30 8.29 18.98
CA ALA A 19 0.87 7.91 20.32
C ALA A 19 0.39 6.44 20.37
N THR A 20 -0.14 5.92 19.27
CA THR A 20 -0.57 4.51 19.14
C THR A 20 0.64 3.52 19.07
N ARG A 21 1.86 4.07 18.97
CA ARG A 21 3.23 3.53 18.89
C ARG A 21 3.64 2.32 19.75
N GLU A 22 2.89 1.89 20.76
CA GLU A 22 3.45 1.03 21.82
C GLU A 22 3.28 -0.50 21.67
N SER A 23 3.07 -1.12 20.50
CA SER A 23 3.12 -2.60 20.53
C SER A 23 3.64 -3.46 19.37
N ARG A 24 3.43 -3.23 18.06
CA ARG A 24 3.58 -4.38 17.12
C ARG A 24 4.18 -4.18 15.72
N LEU A 25 4.54 -2.96 15.30
CA LEU A 25 5.35 -2.75 14.09
C LEU A 25 6.39 -1.66 14.35
N SER A 26 7.65 -1.87 13.96
CA SER A 26 8.66 -0.80 13.98
C SER A 26 8.35 0.18 12.86
N ILE A 27 7.45 1.13 13.13
CA ILE A 27 7.12 2.25 12.24
C ILE A 27 7.95 3.50 12.59
N GLU A 28 9.06 3.33 13.32
CA GLU A 28 9.95 4.42 13.75
C GLU A 28 10.52 5.25 12.59
N HIS A 29 10.52 4.68 11.39
CA HIS A 29 10.96 5.32 10.16
C HIS A 29 9.82 5.88 9.29
N LEU A 30 8.56 5.91 9.78
CA LEU A 30 7.49 6.65 9.11
C LEU A 30 7.92 8.11 8.98
N GLN A 31 8.22 8.52 7.76
CA GLN A 31 8.73 9.86 7.51
C GLN A 31 7.69 10.90 7.89
N ASN A 32 8.17 12.04 8.40
CA ASN A 32 7.38 13.25 8.43
C ASN A 32 6.86 13.51 6.99
N PRO A 33 5.57 13.73 6.79
CA PRO A 33 4.99 13.98 5.48
C PRO A 33 5.66 15.14 4.72
N SER A 34 6.25 16.09 5.43
CA SER A 34 7.07 17.16 4.84
C SER A 34 8.32 16.66 4.09
N ALA A 35 8.80 15.44 4.36
CA ALA A 35 9.94 14.81 3.69
C ALA A 35 9.56 13.92 2.49
N PHE A 36 8.27 13.72 2.22
CA PHE A 36 7.81 12.94 1.07
C PHE A 36 8.23 13.60 -0.25
N ASP A 37 8.83 12.85 -1.18
CA ASP A 37 9.20 13.34 -2.52
C ASP A 37 8.11 12.90 -3.50
N ASP A 38 7.42 13.86 -4.12
CA ASP A 38 6.29 13.61 -5.04
C ASP A 38 6.73 13.40 -6.50
N LYS A 39 8.04 13.29 -6.74
CA LYS A 39 8.59 12.99 -8.06
C LYS A 39 8.29 11.56 -8.45
N ASN A 40 7.59 11.42 -9.57
CA ASN A 40 7.18 10.14 -10.12
C ASN A 40 7.97 9.83 -11.37
N ILE A 41 8.28 8.55 -11.56
CA ILE A 41 8.83 8.04 -12.83
C ILE A 41 7.67 7.45 -13.62
N ASP A 42 7.34 8.07 -14.74
CA ASP A 42 6.29 7.57 -15.63
C ASP A 42 6.85 6.52 -16.60
N ILE A 43 6.28 5.33 -16.53
CA ILE A 43 6.50 4.19 -17.43
C ILE A 43 5.20 4.01 -18.23
N PRO A 44 5.23 3.54 -19.49
CA PRO A 44 3.99 3.27 -20.22
C PRO A 44 3.03 2.40 -19.40
N ASN A 45 1.85 2.95 -19.09
CA ASN A 45 0.79 2.34 -18.26
C ASN A 45 1.08 2.16 -16.76
N MET A 46 2.16 2.76 -16.22
CA MET A 46 2.49 2.66 -14.79
C MET A 46 3.26 3.89 -14.30
N SER A 47 3.02 4.33 -13.08
CA SER A 47 3.80 5.37 -12.42
C SER A 47 4.48 4.78 -11.18
N LEU A 48 5.77 5.04 -11.02
CA LEU A 48 6.53 4.66 -9.83
C LEU A 48 6.57 5.85 -8.88
N PHE A 49 5.95 5.69 -7.71
CA PHE A 49 5.95 6.69 -6.65
C PHE A 49 7.02 6.35 -5.62
N LYS A 50 7.96 7.26 -5.41
CA LYS A 50 9.03 7.07 -4.42
C LYS A 50 8.49 7.27 -3.01
N PHE A 51 8.88 6.40 -2.08
CA PHE A 51 8.56 6.55 -0.66
C PHE A 51 9.64 5.91 0.22
N ILE A 52 9.61 6.19 1.53
CA ILE A 52 10.46 5.51 2.50
C ILE A 52 9.62 4.49 3.28
N THR A 53 10.11 3.26 3.32
CA THR A 53 9.48 2.14 4.03
C THR A 53 9.59 2.28 5.55
N PHE A 54 8.89 1.42 6.27
CA PHE A 54 9.00 1.31 7.74
C PHE A 54 10.40 0.91 8.23
N ASP A 55 11.23 0.33 7.37
CA ASP A 55 12.64 0.03 7.66
C ASP A 55 13.58 1.20 7.35
N GLY A 56 13.04 2.37 6.97
CA GLY A 56 13.82 3.56 6.64
C GLY A 56 14.53 3.48 5.29
N VAL A 57 14.26 2.46 4.49
CA VAL A 57 14.83 2.31 3.14
C VAL A 57 13.94 2.93 2.09
N GLU A 58 14.57 3.47 1.04
CA GLU A 58 13.89 3.97 -0.14
C GLU A 58 13.29 2.82 -0.95
N ALA A 59 12.02 2.98 -1.32
CA ALA A 59 11.30 2.05 -2.16
C ALA A 59 10.46 2.81 -3.21
N TYR A 60 9.96 2.04 -4.17
CA TYR A 60 9.06 2.53 -5.19
C TYR A 60 7.75 1.76 -5.11
N GLN A 61 6.65 2.50 -5.17
CA GLN A 61 5.30 1.99 -5.25
C GLN A 61 4.89 1.98 -6.73
N PRO A 62 4.87 0.81 -7.40
CA PRO A 62 4.46 0.67 -8.80
C PRO A 62 2.94 0.73 -8.94
N CYS A 63 2.41 1.89 -9.32
CA CYS A 63 0.98 2.08 -9.47
C CYS A 63 0.53 2.19 -10.90
N SER A 64 -0.58 1.52 -11.16
CA SER A 64 -1.25 1.50 -12.43
C SER A 64 -2.73 1.76 -12.18
N TRP A 65 -3.38 2.40 -13.14
CA TRP A 65 -4.84 2.49 -13.20
C TRP A 65 -5.49 1.15 -13.60
N ASN A 66 -4.68 0.20 -14.10
CA ASN A 66 -5.03 -1.17 -14.43
C ASN A 66 -4.15 -2.15 -13.63
N LEU A 67 -4.61 -2.53 -12.43
CA LEU A 67 -3.82 -3.27 -11.44
C LEU A 67 -3.78 -4.79 -11.64
N ASN A 68 -4.61 -5.34 -12.54
CA ASN A 68 -4.74 -6.79 -12.71
C ASN A 68 -3.38 -7.46 -13.02
N SER A 69 -2.48 -6.79 -13.74
CA SER A 69 -1.15 -7.32 -14.08
C SER A 69 -0.16 -7.35 -12.91
N LEU A 70 -0.35 -6.49 -11.90
CA LEU A 70 0.61 -6.36 -10.80
C LEU A 70 0.36 -7.43 -9.73
N SER A 71 -0.90 -7.68 -9.38
CA SER A 71 -1.29 -8.73 -8.42
C SER A 71 -0.89 -10.13 -8.91
N GLU A 72 -1.00 -10.41 -10.21
CA GLU A 72 -0.57 -11.68 -10.80
C GLU A 72 0.95 -11.89 -10.66
N SER A 73 1.73 -10.83 -10.86
CA SER A 73 3.20 -10.89 -10.79
C SER A 73 3.72 -11.03 -9.36
N LEU A 74 2.99 -10.51 -8.37
CA LEU A 74 3.38 -10.54 -6.95
C LEU A 74 2.89 -11.79 -6.21
N CYS A 75 1.92 -12.49 -6.78
CA CYS A 75 1.35 -13.74 -6.25
C CYS A 75 2.41 -14.74 -5.70
N PRO A 76 3.55 -15.00 -6.39
CA PRO A 76 4.51 -16.02 -5.92
C PRO A 76 5.24 -15.68 -4.61
N ILE A 77 5.24 -14.41 -4.19
CA ILE A 77 5.99 -13.93 -3.03
C ILE A 77 5.09 -13.42 -1.91
N GLU A 78 3.78 -13.58 -2.04
CA GLU A 78 2.79 -13.02 -1.13
C GLU A 78 1.90 -14.08 -0.50
N THR A 79 1.34 -13.73 0.65
CA THR A 79 0.25 -14.43 1.33
C THR A 79 -1.09 -13.98 0.74
N GLY A 80 -2.12 -14.82 0.85
CA GLY A 80 -3.41 -14.61 0.19
C GLY A 80 -4.42 -13.81 1.02
N ASP A 81 -3.99 -12.94 1.95
CA ASP A 81 -4.96 -12.18 2.75
C ASP A 81 -5.70 -11.16 1.86
N PRO A 82 -7.03 -11.30 1.71
CA PRO A 82 -7.78 -10.46 0.79
C PRO A 82 -7.90 -9.00 1.28
N VAL A 83 -7.89 -8.77 2.61
CA VAL A 83 -8.00 -7.42 3.19
C VAL A 83 -6.74 -6.62 2.88
N PHE A 84 -5.55 -7.18 3.09
CA PHE A 84 -4.30 -6.49 2.77
C PHE A 84 -4.05 -6.41 1.26
N SER A 85 -4.48 -7.41 0.48
CA SER A 85 -4.43 -7.36 -0.98
C SER A 85 -5.25 -6.21 -1.55
N GLU A 86 -6.48 -6.04 -1.04
CA GLU A 86 -7.36 -4.93 -1.42
C GLU A 86 -6.76 -3.58 -0.99
N ALA A 87 -6.20 -3.49 0.22
CA ALA A 87 -5.52 -2.28 0.70
C ALA A 87 -4.37 -1.83 -0.19
N ARG A 88 -3.48 -2.75 -0.55
CA ARG A 88 -2.34 -2.47 -1.45
C ARG A 88 -2.85 -1.99 -2.81
N ASN A 89 -3.85 -2.67 -3.37
CA ASN A 89 -4.37 -2.35 -4.69
C ASN A 89 -5.05 -0.97 -4.67
N TRP A 90 -6.00 -0.76 -3.77
CA TRP A 90 -6.72 0.52 -3.64
C TRP A 90 -5.75 1.69 -3.41
N SER A 91 -4.80 1.54 -2.49
CA SER A 91 -3.85 2.62 -2.20
C SER A 91 -3.02 2.99 -3.42
N CYS A 92 -2.69 2.01 -4.27
CA CYS A 92 -1.99 2.28 -5.51
C CYS A 92 -2.86 2.95 -6.58
N THR A 93 -4.12 2.53 -6.73
CA THR A 93 -5.06 3.18 -7.64
C THR A 93 -5.24 4.65 -7.28
N GLU A 94 -5.46 4.96 -6.01
CA GLU A 94 -5.62 6.34 -5.55
C GLU A 94 -4.32 7.14 -5.69
N GLN A 95 -3.15 6.53 -5.46
CA GLN A 95 -1.85 7.19 -5.59
C GLN A 95 -1.58 7.65 -7.02
N ALA A 96 -2.08 6.91 -8.01
CA ALA A 96 -1.94 7.22 -9.44
C ALA A 96 -2.74 8.46 -9.88
N ARG A 97 -3.60 9.03 -9.02
CA ARG A 97 -4.35 10.24 -9.37
C ARG A 97 -3.44 11.44 -9.56
N ARG A 98 -3.80 12.26 -10.53
CA ARG A 98 -3.12 13.53 -10.81
C ARG A 98 -3.46 14.54 -9.71
N ASN A 99 -2.49 15.39 -9.37
CA ASN A 99 -2.65 16.51 -8.43
C ASN A 99 -3.09 16.11 -7.02
N LEU A 100 -2.77 14.89 -6.57
CA LEU A 100 -3.02 14.48 -5.20
C LEU A 100 -2.12 15.29 -4.22
N PRO A 101 -2.67 15.87 -3.14
CA PRO A 101 -1.89 16.57 -2.11
C PRO A 101 -0.85 15.66 -1.47
N LYS A 102 0.23 16.26 -0.98
CA LYS A 102 1.38 15.55 -0.42
C LYS A 102 0.99 14.63 0.75
N GLU A 103 0.12 15.10 1.62
CA GLU A 103 -0.39 14.39 2.79
C GLU A 103 -1.21 13.17 2.38
N ALA A 104 -2.04 13.33 1.35
CA ALA A 104 -2.79 12.22 0.76
C ALA A 104 -1.83 11.21 0.11
N ARG A 105 -0.77 11.66 -0.57
CA ARG A 105 0.24 10.75 -1.15
C ARG A 105 0.99 9.96 -0.09
N TRP A 106 1.29 10.61 1.03
CA TRP A 106 1.98 10.01 2.16
C TRP A 106 1.14 8.91 2.82
N ILE A 107 -0.14 9.15 3.10
CA ILE A 107 -0.99 8.13 3.74
C ILE A 107 -1.20 6.93 2.81
N LEU A 108 -1.35 7.17 1.50
CA LEU A 108 -1.49 6.10 0.52
C LEU A 108 -0.21 5.26 0.39
N ALA A 109 0.96 5.89 0.37
CA ALA A 109 2.24 5.17 0.41
C ALA A 109 2.41 4.38 1.73
N THR A 110 1.93 4.94 2.84
CA THR A 110 1.94 4.27 4.15
C THR A 110 1.08 3.02 4.15
N ILE A 111 -0.16 3.12 3.65
CA ILE A 111 -1.10 2.00 3.52
C ILE A 111 -0.53 0.94 2.58
N TYR A 112 0.05 1.34 1.46
CA TYR A 112 0.70 0.44 0.52
C TYR A 112 1.84 -0.35 1.19
N ASN A 113 2.76 0.35 1.86
CA ASN A 113 3.87 -0.29 2.55
C ASN A 113 3.38 -1.24 3.65
N PHE A 114 2.39 -0.81 4.43
CA PHE A 114 1.77 -1.62 5.47
C PHE A 114 1.19 -2.91 4.91
N ALA A 115 0.44 -2.81 3.82
CA ALA A 115 -0.13 -3.95 3.14
C ALA A 115 0.95 -4.89 2.60
N CYS A 116 2.01 -4.38 1.95
CA CYS A 116 3.13 -5.21 1.49
C CYS A 116 3.83 -5.95 2.64
N VAL A 117 4.05 -5.29 3.78
CA VAL A 117 4.65 -5.92 4.97
C VAL A 117 3.77 -7.03 5.53
N MET A 118 2.45 -6.88 5.45
CA MET A 118 1.49 -7.91 5.88
C MET A 118 1.34 -9.03 4.87
N LEU A 119 1.46 -8.76 3.58
CA LEU A 119 1.42 -9.78 2.54
C LEU A 119 2.70 -10.61 2.47
N GLY A 120 3.80 -10.21 3.11
CA GLY A 120 5.06 -10.98 3.10
C GLY A 120 4.92 -12.41 3.63
N HIS A 121 5.64 -13.35 3.01
CA HIS A 121 5.54 -14.79 3.27
C HIS A 121 5.83 -15.21 4.73
N ASP A 122 6.60 -14.41 5.47
CA ASP A 122 6.96 -14.68 6.87
C ASP A 122 5.88 -14.26 7.87
N ARG A 123 4.72 -13.76 7.41
CA ARG A 123 3.62 -13.32 8.27
C ARG A 123 2.59 -14.44 8.45
N GLY A 124 2.35 -14.79 9.71
CA GLY A 124 1.31 -15.74 10.10
C GLY A 124 -0.07 -15.11 10.24
N GLU A 125 -1.10 -15.97 10.22
CA GLU A 125 -2.52 -15.61 10.36
C GLU A 125 -2.80 -14.70 11.57
N ASP A 126 -2.18 -14.98 12.73
CA ASP A 126 -2.37 -14.16 13.94
C ASP A 126 -1.90 -12.71 13.74
N SER A 127 -0.81 -12.50 12.99
CA SER A 127 -0.31 -11.16 12.68
C SER A 127 -1.29 -10.40 11.79
N HIS A 128 -1.97 -11.08 10.85
CA HIS A 128 -2.98 -10.44 10.02
C HIS A 128 -4.15 -9.93 10.86
N TRP A 129 -4.67 -10.77 11.76
CA TRP A 129 -5.76 -10.37 12.65
C TRP A 129 -5.38 -9.21 13.57
N ASP A 130 -4.20 -9.26 14.18
CA ASP A 130 -3.71 -8.21 15.07
C ASP A 130 -3.53 -6.85 14.37
N MET A 131 -3.29 -6.86 13.06
CA MET A 131 -2.95 -5.67 12.29
C MET A 131 -4.11 -5.10 11.47
N ARG A 132 -5.26 -5.79 11.38
CA ARG A 132 -6.47 -5.24 10.74
C ARG A 132 -7.00 -3.96 11.40
N PRO A 133 -7.05 -3.82 12.75
CA PRO A 133 -7.46 -2.57 13.38
C PRO A 133 -6.56 -1.38 13.00
N TRP A 134 -5.27 -1.64 12.79
CA TRP A 134 -4.32 -0.63 12.34
C TRP A 134 -4.59 -0.18 10.91
N LEU A 135 -4.90 -1.11 10.01
CA LEU A 135 -5.33 -0.76 8.65
C LEU A 135 -6.62 0.07 8.67
N ALA A 136 -7.60 -0.31 9.49
CA ALA A 136 -8.84 0.45 9.64
C ALA A 136 -8.58 1.89 10.14
N HIS A 137 -7.63 2.07 11.06
CA HIS A 137 -7.20 3.40 11.47
C HIS A 137 -6.58 4.19 10.31
N LEU A 138 -5.66 3.59 9.53
CA LEU A 138 -5.06 4.24 8.37
C LEU A 138 -6.11 4.63 7.30
N TYR A 139 -7.14 3.80 7.10
CA TYR A 139 -8.29 4.12 6.25
C TYR A 139 -9.06 5.33 6.74
N ASN A 140 -9.35 5.40 8.04
CA ASN A 140 -10.01 6.56 8.63
C ASN A 140 -9.20 7.85 8.43
N VAL A 141 -7.89 7.78 8.60
CA VAL A 141 -6.98 8.90 8.33
C VAL A 141 -7.04 9.32 6.85
N ALA A 142 -7.01 8.36 5.93
CA ALA A 142 -7.10 8.65 4.51
C ALA A 142 -8.44 9.32 4.14
N ASP A 143 -9.56 8.83 4.66
CA ASP A 143 -10.89 9.41 4.43
C ASP A 143 -11.00 10.84 4.97
N ARG A 144 -10.45 11.10 6.15
CA ARG A 144 -10.38 12.47 6.72
C ARG A 144 -9.58 13.41 5.82
N LEU A 145 -8.45 12.94 5.29
CA LEU A 145 -7.65 13.72 4.34
C LEU A 145 -8.38 13.94 3.02
N PHE A 146 -9.04 12.92 2.47
CA PHE A 146 -9.82 13.05 1.25
C PHE A 146 -10.96 14.04 1.40
N LEU A 147 -11.71 13.97 2.51
CA LEU A 147 -12.75 14.93 2.84
C LEU A 147 -12.19 16.36 2.96
N LYS A 148 -11.05 16.53 3.64
CA LYS A 148 -10.40 17.84 3.83
C LYS A 148 -9.99 18.49 2.51
N TYR A 149 -9.50 17.71 1.56
CA TYR A 149 -9.02 18.20 0.27
C TYR A 149 -10.06 18.10 -0.86
N ASP A 150 -11.32 17.78 -0.54
CA ASP A 150 -12.41 17.59 -1.51
C ASP A 150 -12.07 16.56 -2.61
N ILE A 151 -11.39 15.49 -2.22
CA ILE A 151 -11.02 14.38 -3.10
C ILE A 151 -12.19 13.39 -3.09
N SER A 152 -12.79 13.17 -4.26
CA SER A 152 -13.82 12.14 -4.43
C SER A 152 -13.16 10.75 -4.45
N ALA A 153 -12.90 10.22 -3.25
CA ALA A 153 -12.51 8.84 -2.96
C ALA A 153 -12.85 8.51 -1.51
N THR A 154 -12.92 7.21 -1.22
CA THR A 154 -13.13 6.67 0.11
C THR A 154 -12.35 5.37 0.21
N ALA A 155 -11.86 5.06 1.40
CA ALA A 155 -11.29 3.75 1.70
C ALA A 155 -12.29 2.62 1.41
N PRO A 156 -11.81 1.45 1.00
CA PRO A 156 -12.67 0.31 0.79
C PRO A 156 -13.25 -0.18 2.12
N ASP A 157 -14.39 -0.87 2.03
CA ASP A 157 -15.00 -1.60 3.14
C ASP A 157 -14.86 -3.12 2.88
N PRO A 158 -13.66 -3.68 3.08
CA PRO A 158 -13.42 -5.09 2.84
C PRO A 158 -14.20 -5.96 3.83
N ASP A 159 -14.36 -7.25 3.53
CA ASP A 159 -14.80 -8.20 4.55
C ASP A 159 -13.70 -8.37 5.61
N TRP A 160 -13.78 -7.56 6.68
CA TRP A 160 -12.86 -7.54 7.81
C TRP A 160 -12.76 -8.87 8.55
N PHE A 161 -13.63 -9.84 8.28
CA PHE A 161 -13.64 -11.17 8.90
C PHE A 161 -13.34 -12.30 7.91
N SER A 162 -13.04 -11.97 6.66
CA SER A 162 -12.52 -12.93 5.69
C SER A 162 -11.23 -13.55 6.23
N ARG A 163 -11.12 -14.88 6.21
CA ARG A 163 -9.95 -15.55 6.77
C ARG A 163 -8.73 -15.27 5.89
N PRO A 164 -7.54 -14.99 6.47
CA PRO A 164 -6.32 -14.93 5.70
C PRO A 164 -6.13 -16.26 4.97
N LEU A 165 -6.09 -16.22 3.64
CA LEU A 165 -5.86 -17.43 2.87
C LEU A 165 -4.36 -17.76 2.95
N GLY A 166 -4.03 -19.05 2.85
CA GLY A 166 -2.67 -19.48 2.57
C GLY A 166 -2.15 -18.84 1.27
N PRO A 167 -0.88 -19.09 0.89
CA PRO A 167 -0.33 -18.57 -0.36
C PRO A 167 -1.33 -18.80 -1.51
N PRO A 168 -1.69 -17.75 -2.27
CA PRO A 168 -2.64 -17.90 -3.37
C PRO A 168 -2.15 -19.01 -4.31
N GLU A 169 -3.06 -19.84 -4.80
CA GLU A 169 -2.76 -20.75 -5.91
C GLU A 169 -2.48 -19.89 -7.14
N CYS A 170 -1.20 -19.54 -7.34
CA CYS A 170 -0.82 -18.76 -8.50
C CYS A 170 -1.15 -19.56 -9.75
N PRO A 171 -1.75 -18.94 -10.78
CA PRO A 171 -1.88 -19.61 -12.06
C PRO A 171 -0.48 -20.06 -12.49
N GLU A 172 -0.34 -21.35 -12.81
CA GLU A 172 0.93 -21.88 -13.32
C GLU A 172 1.40 -20.94 -14.44
N PRO A 173 2.66 -20.46 -14.41
CA PRO A 173 3.17 -19.73 -15.54
C PRO A 173 2.95 -20.61 -16.76
N LEU A 174 2.30 -20.08 -17.78
CA LEU A 174 2.23 -20.73 -19.09
C LEU A 174 3.68 -20.87 -19.56
N LEU A 175 4.33 -21.97 -19.16
CA LEU A 175 5.55 -22.47 -19.76
C LEU A 175 5.13 -22.74 -21.20
N THR A 176 5.35 -21.75 -22.07
CA THR A 176 5.39 -21.97 -23.51
C THR A 176 6.26 -23.19 -23.70
N GLN A 177 5.65 -24.29 -24.16
CA GLN A 177 6.35 -25.51 -24.51
C GLN A 177 7.38 -25.17 -25.58
N GLY A 178 8.58 -24.81 -25.13
CA GLY A 178 9.74 -24.67 -25.97
C GLY A 178 10.03 -26.05 -26.51
N THR A 179 9.67 -26.27 -27.76
CA THR A 179 10.01 -27.49 -28.49
C THR A 179 11.53 -27.58 -28.50
N VAL A 180 12.09 -28.50 -27.71
CA VAL A 180 13.52 -28.83 -27.78
C VAL A 180 13.74 -29.52 -29.12
N VAL A 181 14.34 -28.81 -30.07
CA VAL A 181 14.84 -29.41 -31.31
C VAL A 181 16.12 -30.17 -30.94
N PRO A 182 16.21 -31.49 -31.17
CA PRO A 182 17.44 -32.23 -30.91
C PRO A 182 18.52 -31.77 -31.89
N LEU A 183 19.72 -31.50 -31.37
CA LEU A 183 20.92 -31.33 -32.17
C LEU A 183 21.26 -32.70 -32.78
N ALA A 184 21.24 -32.81 -34.10
CA ALA A 184 21.69 -34.01 -34.80
C ALA A 184 23.22 -34.09 -34.79
N ASP A 185 23.74 -35.29 -34.51
CA ASP A 185 25.16 -35.67 -34.59
C ASP A 185 25.75 -35.52 -36.01
#